data_AF-A0A3L7DW93-F1
#
_entry.id   AF-A0A3L7DW93-F1
#
_cell.length_a   1.000
_cell.length_b   1.000
_cell.length_c   1.000
_cell.angle_alpha   90.00
_cell.angle_beta   90.00
_cell.angle_gamma   90.00
#
_symmetry.space_group_name_H-M   'P 1'
#
loop_
_entity.id
_entity.type
_entity.pdbx_description
1 polymer ?
#
loop_
_entity_poly.entity_id
_entity_poly.type
_entity_poly.pdbx_seq_one_letter_code
_entity_poly.pdbx_strand_id
1 'polypeptide(L)'
;MHKYTAPGWARTIYEVSGKLTEDFGGGPRHLKVAWVINLHKIITLFIIYGMMLHFDNFSTAAWVYLGLHGIYGYCWLVKDFGFRDGSFETRVTYGGAVMTYLVLIAWYWLLPYLFLSRHVEPSGPILFLAVAMHTQGITWMIAGDCQKYFSLKYRKGLINDGVFSFTRNPNFLGEIMIYGAYAILANHWLGYLVLAYACLFFYSRMQVKDASISRYPDWDAYAIRSSRLLPWKVLVAPFRPQLEETRL
;
A
#
# COMPACT_ATOMS: atom_id res chain seq x y z
N MET A 1 -27.68 6.53 -7.26
CA MET A 1 -26.91 7.13 -8.37
C MET A 1 -25.51 7.45 -7.87
N HIS A 2 -24.46 7.25 -8.68
CA HIS A 2 -23.09 7.66 -8.30
C HIS A 2 -22.99 9.18 -8.36
N LYS A 3 -22.43 9.80 -7.31
CA LYS A 3 -22.25 11.26 -7.20
C LYS A 3 -20.88 11.74 -7.71
N TYR A 4 -19.94 10.81 -7.92
CA TYR A 4 -18.62 11.08 -8.47
C TYR A 4 -18.29 10.07 -9.57
N THR A 5 -17.71 10.56 -10.67
CA THR A 5 -17.30 9.74 -11.82
C THR A 5 -15.78 9.74 -11.93
N ALA A 6 -15.18 8.55 -11.92
CA ALA A 6 -13.75 8.40 -12.11
C ALA A 6 -13.34 8.84 -13.55
N PRO A 7 -12.23 9.59 -13.71
CA PRO A 7 -11.71 9.98 -15.02
C PRO A 7 -11.47 8.77 -15.92
N GLY A 8 -11.56 8.96 -17.24
CA GLY A 8 -11.36 7.89 -18.24
C GLY A 8 -10.03 7.16 -18.06
N TRP A 9 -8.91 7.89 -17.98
CA TRP A 9 -7.58 7.32 -17.78
C TRP A 9 -7.49 6.44 -16.51
N ALA A 10 -8.15 6.84 -15.43
CA ALA A 10 -8.11 6.12 -14.16
C ALA A 10 -8.86 4.78 -14.27
N ARG A 11 -10.02 4.79 -14.94
CA ARG A 11 -10.80 3.59 -15.23
C ARG A 11 -10.01 2.65 -16.16
N THR A 12 -9.42 3.18 -17.22
CA THR A 12 -8.60 2.38 -18.15
C THR A 12 -7.45 1.69 -17.44
N ILE A 13 -6.66 2.39 -16.63
CA ILE A 13 -5.56 1.78 -15.86
C ILE A 13 -6.11 0.70 -14.91
N TYR A 14 -7.19 0.99 -14.19
CA TYR A 14 -7.80 0.05 -13.26
C TYR A 14 -8.26 -1.24 -13.97
N GLU A 15 -9.01 -1.11 -15.05
CA GLU A 15 -9.57 -2.23 -15.80
C GLU A 15 -8.50 -3.04 -16.55
N VAL A 16 -7.57 -2.37 -17.22
CA VAL A 16 -6.48 -3.03 -17.96
C VAL A 16 -5.57 -3.77 -16.98
N SER A 17 -5.19 -3.13 -15.88
CA SER A 17 -4.34 -3.79 -14.87
C SER A 17 -5.05 -4.96 -14.18
N GLY A 18 -6.35 -4.85 -13.91
CA GLY A 18 -7.16 -5.97 -13.43
C GLY A 18 -7.14 -7.14 -14.41
N LYS A 19 -7.50 -6.90 -15.68
CA LYS A 19 -7.50 -7.95 -16.73
C LYS A 19 -6.13 -8.62 -16.89
N LEU A 20 -5.05 -7.82 -16.87
CA LEU A 20 -3.69 -8.36 -16.98
C LEU A 20 -3.33 -9.22 -15.76
N THR A 21 -3.70 -8.80 -14.55
CA THR A 21 -3.29 -9.50 -13.32
C THR A 21 -4.22 -10.64 -12.92
N GLU A 22 -5.45 -10.67 -13.45
CA GLU A 22 -6.44 -11.69 -13.10
C GLU A 22 -6.62 -12.75 -14.21
N ASP A 23 -6.62 -12.33 -15.47
CA ASP A 23 -7.12 -13.14 -16.59
C ASP A 23 -6.08 -13.44 -17.69
N PHE A 24 -4.88 -12.85 -17.62
CA PHE A 24 -3.91 -12.92 -18.70
C PHE A 24 -3.54 -14.36 -19.08
N GLY A 25 -3.51 -14.63 -20.39
CA GLY A 25 -3.27 -15.96 -20.95
C GLY A 25 -4.41 -16.97 -20.78
N GLY A 26 -5.49 -16.63 -20.07
CA GLY A 26 -6.61 -17.55 -19.80
C GLY A 26 -6.21 -18.77 -18.94
N GLY A 27 -7.04 -19.81 -18.97
CA GLY A 27 -6.76 -21.09 -18.31
C GLY A 27 -7.21 -21.21 -16.85
N PRO A 28 -6.73 -22.24 -16.12
CA PRO A 28 -7.18 -22.56 -14.77
C PRO A 28 -6.88 -21.45 -13.74
N ARG A 29 -7.79 -21.27 -12.77
CA ARG A 29 -7.68 -20.25 -11.72
C ARG A 29 -7.52 -20.85 -10.32
N HIS A 30 -6.42 -21.55 -10.10
CA HIS A 30 -6.18 -22.21 -8.81
C HIS A 30 -5.57 -21.30 -7.75
N LEU A 31 -4.83 -20.27 -8.17
CA LEU A 31 -4.13 -19.35 -7.28
C LEU A 31 -5.05 -18.20 -6.84
N LYS A 32 -4.93 -17.79 -5.59
CA LYS A 32 -5.48 -16.51 -5.11
C LYS A 32 -4.46 -15.40 -5.28
N VAL A 33 -4.91 -14.18 -5.56
CA VAL A 33 -4.03 -12.99 -5.55
C VAL A 33 -3.25 -12.90 -4.24
N ALA A 34 -3.89 -13.20 -3.09
CA ALA A 34 -3.24 -13.24 -1.78
C ALA A 34 -1.98 -14.12 -1.77
N TRP A 35 -2.01 -15.31 -2.39
CA TRP A 35 -0.88 -16.22 -2.38
C TRP A 35 0.29 -15.68 -3.20
N VAL A 36 -0.01 -15.08 -4.35
CA VAL A 36 0.98 -14.44 -5.22
C VAL A 36 1.67 -13.30 -4.48
N ILE A 37 0.90 -12.42 -3.82
CA ILE A 37 1.44 -11.31 -3.03
C ILE A 37 2.21 -11.82 -1.81
N ASN A 38 1.67 -12.77 -1.05
CA ASN A 38 2.29 -13.27 0.17
C ASN A 38 3.62 -13.98 -0.12
N LEU A 39 3.73 -14.70 -1.24
CA LEU A 39 5.01 -15.26 -1.68
C LEU A 39 6.06 -14.16 -1.85
N HIS A 40 5.71 -13.06 -2.54
CA HIS A 40 6.59 -11.90 -2.66
C HIS A 40 7.00 -11.37 -1.28
N LYS A 41 6.04 -11.18 -0.36
CA LYS A 41 6.33 -10.66 0.99
C LYS A 41 7.25 -11.57 1.80
N ILE A 42 7.09 -12.89 1.69
CA ILE A 42 7.96 -13.88 2.37
C ILE A 42 9.37 -13.84 1.78
N ILE A 43 9.48 -13.93 0.45
CA ILE A 43 10.77 -14.11 -0.22
C ILE A 43 11.62 -12.84 -0.25
N THR A 44 11.01 -11.65 -0.15
CA THR A 44 11.73 -10.36 -0.19
C THR A 44 12.85 -10.26 0.84
N LEU A 45 12.65 -10.70 2.10
CA LEU A 45 13.70 -10.67 3.12
C LEU A 45 14.93 -11.48 2.68
N PHE A 46 14.70 -12.70 2.15
CA PHE A 46 15.78 -13.58 1.71
C PHE A 46 16.46 -13.09 0.44
N ILE A 47 15.71 -12.49 -0.49
CA ILE A 47 16.28 -11.84 -1.68
C ILE A 47 17.20 -10.69 -1.29
N ILE A 48 16.77 -9.81 -0.38
CA ILE A 48 17.59 -8.68 0.07
C ILE A 48 18.83 -9.18 0.82
N TYR A 49 18.69 -10.16 1.69
CA TYR A 49 19.84 -10.77 2.35
C TYR A 49 20.80 -11.45 1.36
N GLY A 50 20.26 -12.13 0.33
CA GLY A 50 21.04 -12.66 -0.78
C GLY A 50 21.79 -11.58 -1.56
N MET A 51 21.19 -10.40 -1.75
CA MET A 51 21.88 -9.24 -2.34
C MET A 51 23.01 -8.73 -1.42
N MET A 52 22.82 -8.71 -0.10
CA MET A 52 23.88 -8.33 0.86
C MET A 52 25.07 -9.28 0.75
N LEU A 53 24.82 -10.60 0.68
CA LEU A 53 25.85 -11.62 0.45
C LEU A 53 26.55 -11.43 -0.89
N HIS A 54 25.80 -11.18 -1.96
CA HIS A 54 26.34 -11.06 -3.31
C HIS A 54 27.23 -9.82 -3.51
N PHE A 55 26.83 -8.68 -2.92
CA PHE A 55 27.56 -7.42 -3.01
C PHE A 55 28.56 -7.20 -1.86
N ASP A 56 28.71 -8.16 -0.95
CA ASP A 56 29.51 -8.02 0.28
C ASP A 56 29.21 -6.72 1.05
N ASN A 57 27.91 -6.43 1.20
CA ASN A 57 27.44 -5.21 1.84
C ASN A 57 26.69 -5.52 3.14
N PHE A 58 27.43 -5.45 4.24
CA PHE A 58 26.94 -5.68 5.61
C PHE A 58 27.02 -4.43 6.48
N SER A 59 26.99 -3.24 5.88
CA SER A 59 27.02 -2.00 6.65
C SER A 59 25.77 -1.84 7.51
N THR A 60 25.83 -0.96 8.51
CA THR A 60 24.67 -0.61 9.33
C THR A 60 23.48 -0.18 8.46
N ALA A 61 23.75 0.56 7.37
CA ALA A 61 22.73 1.00 6.45
C ALA A 61 22.06 -0.17 5.70
N ALA A 62 22.83 -1.19 5.31
CA ALA A 62 22.31 -2.43 4.72
C ALA A 62 21.41 -3.21 5.68
N TRP A 63 21.81 -3.34 6.95
CA TRP A 63 20.98 -3.97 7.98
C TRP A 63 19.70 -3.21 8.27
N VAL A 64 19.76 -1.87 8.30
CA VAL A 64 18.56 -1.02 8.42
C VAL A 64 17.64 -1.24 7.22
N TYR A 65 18.18 -1.26 5.99
CA TYR A 65 17.37 -1.49 4.79
C TYR A 65 16.68 -2.85 4.81
N LEU A 66 17.42 -3.93 5.16
CA LEU A 66 16.86 -5.28 5.33
C LEU A 66 15.77 -5.29 6.41
N GLY A 67 16.00 -4.60 7.52
CA GLY A 67 15.04 -4.45 8.61
C GLY A 67 13.76 -3.73 8.18
N LEU A 68 13.85 -2.69 7.34
CA LEU A 68 12.66 -1.98 6.85
C LEU A 68 11.93 -2.82 5.79
N HIS A 69 12.59 -3.10 4.66
CA HIS A 69 11.94 -3.74 3.51
C HIS A 69 11.64 -5.23 3.72
N GLY A 70 12.56 -5.96 4.35
CA GLY A 70 12.36 -7.38 4.68
C GLY A 70 11.24 -7.58 5.70
N ILE A 71 11.27 -6.84 6.82
CA ILE A 71 10.27 -7.03 7.90
C ILE A 71 8.89 -6.49 7.53
N TYR A 72 8.80 -5.46 6.68
CA TYR A 72 7.52 -5.03 6.12
C TYR A 72 6.73 -6.20 5.49
N GLY A 73 7.42 -7.15 4.84
CA GLY A 73 6.81 -8.38 4.34
C GLY A 73 6.06 -9.15 5.43
N TYR A 74 6.65 -9.28 6.61
CA TYR A 74 6.05 -10.01 7.74
C TYR A 74 4.95 -9.20 8.42
N CYS A 75 5.09 -7.88 8.52
CA CYS A 75 3.99 -7.01 8.96
C CYS A 75 2.76 -7.15 8.03
N TRP A 76 2.98 -7.25 6.72
CA TRP A 76 1.92 -7.54 5.76
C TRP A 76 1.27 -8.90 6.00
N LEU A 77 2.05 -9.95 6.27
CA LEU A 77 1.50 -11.30 6.52
C LEU A 77 0.61 -11.33 7.76
N VAL A 78 0.98 -10.64 8.84
CA VAL A 78 0.13 -10.50 10.04
C VAL A 78 -1.22 -9.89 9.67
N LYS A 79 -1.19 -8.80 8.89
CA LYS A 79 -2.39 -8.12 8.38
C LYS A 79 -3.22 -9.04 7.47
N ASP A 80 -2.61 -9.71 6.51
CA ASP A 80 -3.30 -10.58 5.55
C ASP A 80 -3.90 -11.82 6.24
N PHE A 81 -3.23 -12.40 7.23
CA PHE A 81 -3.77 -13.55 7.96
C PHE A 81 -4.83 -13.17 9.00
N GLY A 82 -4.71 -11.99 9.61
CA GLY A 82 -5.66 -11.52 10.61
C GLY A 82 -6.94 -10.93 10.02
N PHE A 83 -6.82 -10.09 8.99
CA PHE A 83 -7.93 -9.29 8.44
C PHE A 83 -7.75 -9.01 6.94
N ARG A 84 -7.65 -10.09 6.15
CA ARG A 84 -7.49 -10.03 4.68
C ARG A 84 -8.51 -9.13 3.99
N ASP A 85 -8.04 -8.34 3.02
CA ASP A 85 -8.93 -7.64 2.10
C ASP A 85 -9.62 -8.62 1.15
N GLY A 86 -10.95 -8.49 1.00
CA GLY A 86 -11.73 -9.34 0.11
C GLY A 86 -11.24 -9.34 -1.34
N SER A 87 -10.61 -8.27 -1.82
CA SER A 87 -10.04 -8.25 -3.19
C SER A 87 -8.90 -9.24 -3.39
N PHE A 88 -8.23 -9.68 -2.31
CA PHE A 88 -7.14 -10.66 -2.41
C PHE A 88 -7.61 -12.11 -2.46
N GLU A 89 -8.90 -12.36 -2.23
CA GLU A 89 -9.53 -13.67 -2.41
C GLU A 89 -9.83 -13.99 -3.88
N THR A 90 -9.71 -13.00 -4.79
CA THR A 90 -9.85 -13.20 -6.24
C THR A 90 -8.91 -14.28 -6.74
N ARG A 91 -9.44 -15.20 -7.54
CA ARG A 91 -8.67 -16.27 -8.17
C ARG A 91 -8.16 -15.83 -9.55
N VAL A 92 -6.89 -16.09 -9.81
CA VAL A 92 -6.18 -15.63 -11.01
C VAL A 92 -5.66 -16.78 -11.84
N THR A 93 -5.50 -16.56 -13.15
CA THR A 93 -4.79 -17.47 -14.04
C THR A 93 -3.30 -17.50 -13.71
N TYR A 94 -2.57 -18.52 -14.19
CA TYR A 94 -1.11 -18.55 -14.06
C TYR A 94 -0.45 -17.36 -14.76
N GLY A 95 -0.95 -16.98 -15.94
CA GLY A 95 -0.50 -15.77 -16.63
C GLY A 95 -0.77 -14.50 -15.82
N GLY A 96 -1.94 -14.40 -15.19
CA GLY A 96 -2.29 -13.31 -14.28
C GLY A 96 -1.36 -13.23 -13.06
N ALA A 97 -0.99 -14.37 -12.48
CA ALA A 97 -0.02 -14.43 -11.39
C ALA A 97 1.36 -13.90 -11.81
N VAL A 98 1.86 -14.27 -13.00
CA VAL A 98 3.11 -13.71 -13.54
C VAL A 98 2.98 -12.21 -13.80
N MET A 99 1.87 -11.77 -14.41
CA MET A 99 1.61 -10.36 -14.66
C MET A 99 1.47 -9.54 -13.38
N THR A 100 1.03 -10.14 -12.28
CA THR A 100 1.02 -9.48 -10.97
C THR A 100 2.43 -9.08 -10.55
N TYR A 101 3.42 -9.98 -10.72
CA TYR A 101 4.83 -9.64 -10.49
C TYR A 101 5.32 -8.58 -11.48
N LEU A 102 5.09 -8.77 -12.78
CA LEU A 102 5.62 -7.89 -13.83
C LEU A 102 5.00 -6.49 -13.85
N VAL A 103 3.74 -6.34 -13.44
CA VAL A 103 3.02 -5.06 -13.53
C VAL A 103 2.96 -4.36 -12.19
N LEU A 104 2.97 -5.07 -11.05
CA LEU A 104 2.63 -4.43 -9.77
C LEU A 104 3.72 -4.55 -8.69
N ILE A 105 4.51 -5.63 -8.65
CA ILE A 105 5.25 -5.97 -7.41
C ILE A 105 6.76 -6.17 -7.60
N ALA A 106 7.22 -6.81 -8.68
CA ALA A 106 8.64 -7.18 -8.81
C ALA A 106 9.58 -5.96 -8.87
N TRP A 107 9.09 -4.83 -9.38
CA TRP A 107 9.87 -3.59 -9.48
C TRP A 107 10.38 -3.07 -8.12
N TYR A 108 9.74 -3.44 -7.00
CA TYR A 108 10.22 -3.03 -5.69
C TYR A 108 11.56 -3.66 -5.32
N TRP A 109 11.93 -4.81 -5.91
CA TRP A 109 13.27 -5.41 -5.71
C TRP A 109 14.40 -4.63 -6.38
N LEU A 110 14.07 -3.69 -7.27
CA LEU A 110 15.07 -2.79 -7.84
C LEU A 110 15.61 -1.81 -6.78
N LEU A 111 14.80 -1.44 -5.77
CA LEU A 111 15.21 -0.52 -4.71
C LEU A 111 16.33 -1.08 -3.83
N PRO A 112 16.22 -2.30 -3.24
CA PRO A 112 17.34 -2.91 -2.50
C PRO A 112 18.54 -3.17 -3.40
N TYR A 113 18.33 -3.58 -4.65
CA TYR A 113 19.44 -3.75 -5.60
C TYR A 113 20.22 -2.44 -5.76
N LEU A 114 19.54 -1.33 -6.06
CA LEU A 114 20.15 -0.01 -6.23
C LEU A 114 20.84 0.44 -4.94
N PHE A 115 20.28 0.14 -3.78
CA PHE A 115 20.86 0.51 -2.48
C PHE A 115 22.13 -0.29 -2.16
N LEU A 116 22.03 -1.62 -2.23
CA LEU A 116 23.08 -2.54 -1.79
C LEU A 116 24.27 -2.58 -2.76
N SER A 117 24.02 -2.65 -4.07
CA SER A 117 25.08 -2.74 -5.09
C SER A 117 25.98 -1.51 -5.15
N ARG A 118 25.49 -0.36 -4.69
CA ARG A 118 26.24 0.91 -4.67
C ARG A 118 26.81 1.25 -3.29
N HIS A 119 26.66 0.38 -2.30
CA HIS A 119 27.10 0.63 -0.92
C HIS A 119 26.67 2.02 -0.42
N VAL A 120 25.37 2.33 -0.61
CA VAL A 120 24.84 3.63 -0.21
C VAL A 120 24.93 3.77 1.32
N GLU A 121 25.56 4.84 1.78
CA GLU A 121 25.67 5.22 3.19
C GLU A 121 24.87 6.50 3.44
N PRO A 122 23.59 6.41 3.84
CA PRO A 122 22.76 7.58 4.09
C PRO A 122 23.20 8.30 5.37
N SER A 123 23.07 9.62 5.39
CA SER A 123 23.29 10.39 6.61
C SER A 123 22.26 10.04 7.70
N GLY A 124 22.61 10.29 8.97
CA GLY A 124 21.71 10.07 10.11
C GLY A 124 20.31 10.68 9.93
N PRO A 125 20.16 11.93 9.45
CA PRO A 125 18.85 12.51 9.15
C PRO A 125 18.05 11.75 8.09
N ILE A 126 18.70 11.21 7.05
CA ILE A 126 18.02 10.42 6.01
C ILE A 126 17.59 9.06 6.56
N LEU A 127 18.42 8.41 7.38
CA LEU A 127 18.04 7.18 8.08
C LEU A 127 16.84 7.42 9.00
N PHE A 128 16.88 8.49 9.80
CA PHE A 128 15.74 8.88 10.66
C PHE A 128 14.47 9.07 9.84
N LEU A 129 14.53 9.85 8.76
CA LEU A 129 13.38 10.13 7.90
C LEU A 129 12.81 8.83 7.30
N ALA A 130 13.67 7.95 6.79
CA ALA A 130 13.24 6.68 6.22
C ALA A 130 12.56 5.77 7.26
N VAL A 131 13.15 5.62 8.44
CA VAL A 131 12.57 4.83 9.54
C VAL A 131 11.25 5.42 10.01
N ALA A 132 11.16 6.74 10.17
CA ALA A 132 9.94 7.42 10.58
C ALA A 132 8.83 7.26 9.53
N MET A 133 9.13 7.49 8.25
CA MET A 133 8.19 7.31 7.14
C MET A 133 7.70 5.87 7.04
N HIS A 134 8.61 4.90 7.14
CA HIS A 134 8.28 3.48 7.08
C HIS A 134 7.35 3.07 8.23
N THR A 135 7.70 3.45 9.47
CA THR A 135 6.95 3.09 10.68
C THR A 135 5.55 3.71 10.67
N GLN A 136 5.45 5.00 10.31
CA GLN A 136 4.16 5.65 10.12
C GLN A 136 3.37 5.04 8.97
N GLY A 137 4.04 4.67 7.88
CA GLY A 137 3.41 4.04 6.73
C GLY A 137 2.77 2.69 7.09
N ILE A 138 3.48 1.84 7.83
CA ILE A 138 2.91 0.58 8.36
C ILE A 138 1.71 0.87 9.25
N THR A 139 1.81 1.87 10.13
CA THR A 139 0.73 2.22 11.07
C THR A 139 -0.55 2.63 10.32
N TRP A 140 -0.45 3.54 9.36
CA TRP A 140 -1.58 3.97 8.53
C TRP A 140 -2.18 2.82 7.72
N MET A 141 -1.32 1.97 7.15
CA MET A 141 -1.77 0.83 6.36
C MET A 141 -2.54 -0.18 7.21
N ILE A 142 -1.94 -0.65 8.29
CA ILE A 142 -2.53 -1.66 9.18
C ILE A 142 -3.82 -1.13 9.80
N ALA A 143 -3.82 0.11 10.32
CA ALA A 143 -5.01 0.70 10.93
C ALA A 143 -6.16 0.85 9.93
N GLY A 144 -5.84 1.31 8.71
CA GLY A 144 -6.81 1.45 7.62
C GLY A 144 -7.45 0.13 7.23
N ASP A 145 -6.63 -0.90 6.98
CA ASP A 145 -7.15 -2.19 6.54
C ASP A 145 -7.87 -2.94 7.66
N CYS A 146 -7.38 -2.83 8.91
CA CYS A 146 -8.04 -3.41 10.08
C CYS A 146 -9.42 -2.79 10.30
N GLN A 147 -9.52 -1.45 10.35
CA GLN A 147 -10.80 -0.76 10.48
C GLN A 147 -11.72 -1.15 9.31
N LYS A 148 -11.22 -1.12 8.07
CA LYS A 148 -12.02 -1.49 6.88
C LYS A 148 -12.60 -2.90 7.02
N TYR A 149 -11.76 -3.87 7.34
CA TYR A 149 -12.18 -5.27 7.42
C TYR A 149 -13.27 -5.46 8.48
N PHE A 150 -13.02 -5.04 9.72
CA PHE A 150 -13.97 -5.27 10.80
C PHE A 150 -15.24 -4.43 10.65
N SER A 151 -15.14 -3.18 10.19
CA SER A 151 -16.31 -2.37 9.89
C SER A 151 -17.19 -3.06 8.84
N LEU A 152 -16.63 -3.51 7.71
CA LEU A 152 -17.43 -4.16 6.66
C LEU A 152 -17.90 -5.57 7.02
N LYS A 153 -17.18 -6.27 7.90
CA LYS A 153 -17.59 -7.58 8.44
C LYS A 153 -18.87 -7.48 9.25
N TYR A 154 -19.00 -6.46 10.10
CA TYR A 154 -20.16 -6.30 10.99
C TYR A 154 -21.23 -5.34 10.45
N ARG A 155 -20.85 -4.35 9.64
CA ARG A 155 -21.75 -3.36 9.05
C ARG A 155 -21.28 -2.91 7.67
N LYS A 156 -21.92 -3.47 6.63
CA LYS A 156 -21.69 -3.00 5.25
C LYS A 156 -22.18 -1.55 5.10
N GLY A 157 -21.36 -0.70 4.48
CA GLY A 157 -21.71 0.70 4.26
C GLY A 157 -20.50 1.57 3.96
N LEU A 158 -20.72 2.89 3.95
CA LEU A 158 -19.66 3.88 3.88
C LEU A 158 -18.98 3.99 5.25
N ILE A 159 -17.66 3.80 5.28
CA ILE A 159 -16.83 4.06 6.47
C ILE A 159 -16.36 5.51 6.40
N ASN A 160 -16.70 6.30 7.41
CA ASN A 160 -16.45 7.74 7.40
C ASN A 160 -15.95 8.28 8.75
N ASP A 161 -15.54 7.38 9.65
CA ASP A 161 -15.02 7.63 11.01
C ASP A 161 -13.62 7.03 11.19
N GLY A 162 -13.07 7.08 12.41
CA GLY A 162 -11.73 6.54 12.71
C GLY A 162 -10.64 7.11 11.78
N VAL A 163 -9.75 6.25 11.29
CA VAL A 163 -8.68 6.69 10.36
C VAL A 163 -9.23 7.16 9.01
N PHE A 164 -10.38 6.63 8.60
CA PHE A 164 -11.07 7.06 7.37
C PHE A 164 -11.65 8.47 7.45
N SER A 165 -11.77 9.04 8.65
CA SER A 165 -12.16 10.45 8.81
C SER A 165 -11.08 11.44 8.37
N PHE A 166 -9.80 11.03 8.41
CA PHE A 166 -8.67 11.87 8.04
C PHE A 166 -8.32 11.76 6.56
N THR A 167 -8.32 10.54 6.04
CA THR A 167 -8.02 10.24 4.64
C THR A 167 -8.92 9.12 4.15
N ARG A 168 -9.42 9.23 2.93
CA ARG A 168 -10.21 8.17 2.30
C ARG A 168 -9.37 6.95 1.98
N ASN A 169 -8.05 7.07 1.91
CA ASN A 169 -7.13 6.01 1.46
C ASN A 169 -5.94 5.83 2.42
N PRO A 170 -6.17 5.47 3.70
CA PRO A 170 -5.09 5.29 4.69
C PRO A 170 -4.12 4.17 4.30
N ASN A 171 -4.63 3.11 3.66
CA ASN A 171 -3.82 2.00 3.16
C ASN A 171 -2.83 2.43 2.07
N PHE A 172 -3.31 3.14 1.03
CA PHE A 172 -2.45 3.64 -0.02
C PHE A 172 -1.51 4.74 0.46
N LEU A 173 -1.94 5.59 1.41
CA LEU A 173 -1.03 6.53 2.08
C LEU A 173 0.14 5.77 2.71
N GLY A 174 -0.17 4.73 3.49
CA GLY A 174 0.83 3.92 4.17
C GLY A 174 1.81 3.27 3.20
N GLU A 175 1.30 2.61 2.16
CA GLU A 175 2.12 2.01 1.11
C GLU A 175 3.04 3.03 0.42
N ILE A 176 2.54 4.21 0.07
CA ILE A 176 3.35 5.28 -0.54
C ILE A 176 4.46 5.74 0.40
N MET A 177 4.20 5.86 1.71
CA MET A 177 5.22 6.22 2.69
C MET A 177 6.29 5.15 2.83
N ILE A 178 5.90 3.87 2.85
CA ILE A 178 6.81 2.71 2.93
C ILE A 178 7.73 2.67 1.71
N TYR A 179 7.19 2.69 0.49
CA TYR A 179 8.01 2.68 -0.72
C TYR A 179 8.79 3.99 -0.90
N GLY A 180 8.26 5.10 -0.40
CA GLY A 180 8.96 6.38 -0.32
C GLY A 180 10.23 6.30 0.54
N ALA A 181 10.16 5.64 1.70
CA ALA A 181 11.33 5.40 2.53
C ALA A 181 12.42 4.62 1.76
N TYR A 182 12.03 3.57 1.03
CA TYR A 182 12.96 2.77 0.23
C TYR A 182 13.58 3.56 -0.93
N ALA A 183 12.80 4.39 -1.61
CA ALA A 183 13.27 5.23 -2.70
C ALA A 183 14.24 6.31 -2.21
N ILE A 184 13.97 6.92 -1.05
CA ILE A 184 14.87 7.90 -0.41
C ILE A 184 16.17 7.24 0.04
N LEU A 185 16.11 6.04 0.63
CA LEU A 185 17.32 5.30 1.00
C LEU A 185 18.15 4.94 -0.24
N ALA A 186 17.51 4.43 -1.30
CA ALA A 186 18.18 4.17 -2.56
C ALA A 186 18.74 5.46 -3.19
N ASN A 187 18.11 6.61 -2.97
CA ASN A 187 18.49 7.92 -3.51
C ASN A 187 18.94 7.86 -4.98
N HIS A 188 18.10 7.28 -5.83
CA HIS A 188 18.39 7.08 -7.24
C HIS A 188 17.14 7.37 -8.08
N TRP A 189 17.30 8.08 -9.20
CA TRP A 189 16.19 8.50 -10.06
C TRP A 189 15.28 7.33 -10.47
N LEU A 190 15.87 6.18 -10.79
CA LEU A 190 15.12 4.97 -11.15
C LEU A 190 14.26 4.46 -9.99
N GLY A 191 14.71 4.61 -8.74
CA GLY A 191 13.90 4.27 -7.57
C GLY A 191 12.70 5.20 -7.40
N TYR A 192 12.89 6.50 -7.67
CA TYR A 192 11.78 7.46 -7.69
C TYR A 192 10.80 7.20 -8.85
N LEU A 193 11.26 6.68 -9.99
CA LEU A 193 10.36 6.23 -11.07
C LEU A 193 9.53 5.02 -10.67
N VAL A 194 10.10 4.04 -9.97
CA VAL A 194 9.34 2.90 -9.42
C VAL A 194 8.26 3.40 -8.46
N LEU A 195 8.60 4.35 -7.58
CA LEU A 195 7.61 4.97 -6.68
C LEU A 195 6.52 5.73 -7.46
N ALA A 196 6.89 6.54 -8.45
CA ALA A 196 5.93 7.29 -9.27
C ALA A 196 4.99 6.36 -10.03
N TYR A 197 5.52 5.25 -10.55
CA TYR A 197 4.75 4.19 -11.19
C TYR A 197 3.74 3.57 -10.22
N ALA A 198 4.17 3.15 -9.01
CA ALA A 198 3.25 2.65 -7.99
C ALA A 198 2.16 3.67 -7.62
N CYS A 199 2.54 4.93 -7.42
CA CYS A 199 1.62 6.03 -7.15
C CYS A 199 0.56 6.21 -8.24
N LEU A 200 0.89 6.04 -9.51
CA LEU A 200 -0.08 6.10 -10.61
C LEU A 200 -1.17 5.02 -10.48
N PHE A 201 -0.77 3.78 -10.17
CA PHE A 201 -1.69 2.65 -9.97
C PHE A 201 -2.54 2.80 -8.72
N PHE A 202 -1.95 3.33 -7.63
CA PHE A 202 -2.71 3.65 -6.43
C PHE A 202 -3.70 4.77 -6.71
N TYR A 203 -3.28 5.84 -7.39
CA TYR A 203 -4.15 6.97 -7.69
C TYR A 203 -5.32 6.58 -8.60
N SER A 204 -5.09 5.76 -9.63
CA SER A 204 -6.17 5.17 -10.43
C SER A 204 -7.19 4.42 -9.55
N ARG A 205 -6.72 3.55 -8.65
CA ARG A 205 -7.59 2.82 -7.69
C ARG A 205 -8.34 3.74 -6.74
N MET A 206 -7.71 4.82 -6.25
CA MET A 206 -8.38 5.81 -5.41
C MET A 206 -9.56 6.46 -6.13
N GLN A 207 -9.39 6.81 -7.41
CA GLN A 207 -10.47 7.44 -8.19
C GLN A 207 -11.64 6.48 -8.42
N VAL A 208 -11.35 5.24 -8.83
CA VAL A 208 -12.39 4.22 -9.05
C VAL A 208 -13.09 3.89 -7.73
N LYS A 209 -12.34 3.84 -6.62
CA LYS A 209 -12.93 3.63 -5.29
C LYS A 209 -13.83 4.79 -4.87
N ASP A 210 -13.37 6.03 -4.97
CA ASP A 210 -14.18 7.23 -4.70
C ASP A 210 -15.48 7.20 -5.52
N ALA A 211 -15.41 6.81 -6.80
CA ALA A 211 -16.59 6.72 -7.67
C ALA A 211 -17.57 5.65 -7.17
N SER A 212 -17.04 4.49 -6.78
CA SER A 212 -17.81 3.41 -6.17
C SER A 212 -18.53 3.88 -4.91
N ILE A 213 -17.81 4.41 -3.92
CA ILE A 213 -18.38 4.80 -2.62
C ILE A 213 -19.21 6.09 -2.68
N SER A 214 -19.16 6.86 -3.76
CA SER A 214 -20.00 8.05 -3.96
C SER A 214 -21.50 7.76 -4.10
N ARG A 215 -21.88 6.49 -4.24
CA ARG A 215 -23.29 6.05 -4.29
C ARG A 215 -24.01 6.21 -2.94
N TYR A 216 -23.28 6.30 -1.83
CA TYR A 216 -23.87 6.36 -0.50
C TYR A 216 -24.42 7.76 -0.19
N PRO A 217 -25.54 7.88 0.54
CA PRO A 217 -26.16 9.18 0.85
C PRO A 217 -25.19 10.17 1.49
N ASP A 218 -24.40 9.71 2.47
CA ASP A 218 -23.46 10.51 3.26
C ASP A 218 -22.17 10.92 2.52
N TRP A 219 -22.03 10.54 1.24
CA TRP A 219 -20.81 10.81 0.47
C TRP A 219 -20.43 12.29 0.44
N ASP A 220 -21.38 13.19 0.20
CA ASP A 220 -21.06 14.61 0.01
C ASP A 220 -20.47 15.21 1.28
N ALA A 221 -21.09 14.92 2.43
CA ALA A 221 -20.58 15.34 3.74
C ALA A 221 -19.23 14.69 4.05
N TYR A 222 -19.05 13.41 3.68
CA TYR A 222 -17.80 12.70 3.86
C TYR A 222 -16.66 13.25 2.99
N ALA A 223 -16.94 13.57 1.73
CA ALA A 223 -15.95 14.05 0.78
C ALA A 223 -15.43 15.45 1.12
N ILE A 224 -16.27 16.30 1.70
CA ILE A 224 -15.89 17.62 2.23
C ILE A 224 -14.97 17.46 3.45
N ARG A 225 -15.31 16.53 4.35
CA ARG A 225 -14.59 16.40 5.63
C ARG A 225 -13.36 15.51 5.58
N SER A 226 -13.10 14.81 4.48
CA SER A 226 -11.95 13.90 4.33
C SER A 226 -11.14 14.28 3.10
N SER A 227 -9.82 14.08 3.15
CA SER A 227 -9.00 14.17 1.95
C SER A 227 -8.94 12.83 1.22
N ARG A 228 -8.53 12.83 -0.05
CA ARG A 228 -8.28 11.57 -0.76
C ARG A 228 -7.06 10.82 -0.20
N LEU A 229 -5.99 11.52 0.15
CA LEU A 229 -4.71 10.92 0.52
C LEU A 229 -4.08 11.58 1.75
N LEU A 230 -3.81 12.88 1.67
CA LEU A 230 -3.07 13.62 2.70
C LEU A 230 -3.91 13.83 3.97
N PRO A 231 -3.57 13.25 5.13
CA PRO A 231 -4.39 13.30 6.32
C PRO A 231 -4.23 14.63 7.07
N TRP A 232 -4.40 15.77 6.37
CA TRP A 232 -4.13 17.13 6.89
C TRP A 232 -4.85 17.42 8.20
N LYS A 233 -6.02 16.82 8.41
CA LYS A 233 -6.78 16.95 9.66
C LYS A 233 -6.07 16.41 10.88
N VAL A 234 -5.13 15.46 10.75
CA VAL A 234 -4.32 15.00 11.89
C VAL A 234 -3.48 16.13 12.47
N LEU A 235 -3.07 17.09 11.63
CA LEU A 235 -2.21 18.21 12.03
C LEU A 235 -2.99 19.36 12.69
N VAL A 236 -4.31 19.39 12.52
CA VAL A 236 -5.17 20.51 12.98
C VAL A 236 -6.36 20.07 13.80
N ALA A 237 -6.61 18.77 13.93
CA ALA A 237 -7.69 18.26 14.75
C ALA A 237 -7.39 18.61 16.21
N PRO A 238 -8.32 19.26 16.93
CA PRO A 238 -8.19 19.33 18.37
C PRO A 238 -8.09 17.89 18.89
N PHE A 239 -7.21 17.64 19.87
CA PHE A 239 -7.27 16.42 20.68
C PHE A 239 -8.75 16.25 21.06
N ARG A 240 -9.42 15.21 20.53
CA ARG A 240 -10.89 15.10 20.53
C ARG A 240 -11.44 15.56 21.89
N PRO A 241 -12.39 16.51 21.94
CA PRO A 241 -13.25 16.61 23.10
C PRO A 241 -13.87 15.22 23.28
N GLN A 242 -13.84 14.70 24.51
CA GLN A 242 -14.46 13.43 24.85
C GLN A 242 -15.85 13.41 24.23
N LEU A 243 -16.16 12.33 23.51
CA LEU A 243 -17.54 12.05 23.13
C LEU A 243 -18.30 12.05 24.46
N GLU A 244 -19.12 13.07 24.70
CA GLU A 244 -20.18 12.95 25.69
C GLU A 244 -20.93 11.69 25.29
N GLU A 245 -20.71 10.64 26.07
CA GLU A 245 -21.51 9.45 26.06
C GLU A 245 -22.94 9.91 26.30
N THR A 246 -23.68 10.14 25.21
CA THR A 246 -25.14 10.11 25.25
C THR A 246 -25.51 8.65 25.45
N ARG A 247 -25.32 8.17 26.69
CA ARG A 247 -25.91 6.94 27.17
C ARG A 247 -27.41 7.17 27.23
N LEU A 248 -28.11 6.30 26.51
CA LEU A 248 -29.50 5.93 26.74
C LEU A 248 -29.76 5.63 28.22
#